data_AF-A0A7X8WFX4-F1
#
_entry.id   AF-A0A7X8WFX4-F1
#
_cell.length_a   1.000
_cell.length_b   1.000
_cell.length_c   1.000
_cell.angle_alpha   90.00
_cell.angle_beta   90.00
_cell.angle_gamma   90.00
#
_symmetry.space_group_name_H-M   'P 1'
#
loop_
_entity.id
_entity.type
_entity.pdbx_description
1 polymer ?
#
loop_
_entity_poly.entity_id
_entity_poly.type
_entity_poly.pdbx_seq_one_letter_code
_entity_poly.pdbx_strand_id
1 'polypeptide(L)'
;MDEERRIAIRKEELLPAVDAPKQEIGCYFYRMAQLFAEMKDLERSINCFIDAFLIRGMEERFRGEERWMSFFSRQFSIYLLGKNRLFCSLSEGDMIHDMLRMEYEQLLEELEMSELPFHPEHIDRWFSALEFDFPWNPPKTGQMDPFAR
;
A
#
# COMPACT_ATOMS: atom_id res chain seq x y z
N MET A 1 2.07 25.15 -29.01
CA MET A 1 1.78 24.89 -27.59
C MET A 1 1.43 23.41 -27.44
N ASP A 2 2.23 22.50 -28.00
CA ASP A 2 3.61 22.07 -27.67
C ASP A 2 3.58 20.99 -26.60
N GLU A 3 3.46 19.75 -27.09
CA GLU A 3 3.74 18.49 -26.42
C GLU A 3 5.01 18.59 -25.55
N GLU A 4 6.01 19.33 -26.03
CA GLU A 4 7.27 19.60 -25.33
C GLU A 4 7.09 20.40 -24.03
N ARG A 5 6.11 21.33 -23.96
CA ARG A 5 5.77 22.00 -22.70
C ARG A 5 5.04 21.07 -21.74
N ARG A 6 4.21 20.14 -22.23
CA ARG A 6 3.58 19.11 -21.37
C ARG A 6 4.61 18.14 -20.80
N ILE A 7 5.61 17.77 -21.61
CA ILE A 7 6.74 16.94 -21.20
C ILE A 7 7.69 17.71 -20.26
N ALA A 8 7.92 19.00 -20.50
CA ALA A 8 8.75 19.85 -19.64
C ALA A 8 8.09 20.14 -18.28
N ILE A 9 6.78 20.39 -18.24
CA ILE A 9 6.00 20.55 -17.00
C ILE A 9 6.01 19.26 -16.19
N ARG A 10 5.93 18.09 -16.84
CA ARG A 10 6.14 16.80 -16.17
C ARG A 10 7.57 16.69 -15.61
N LYS A 11 8.59 17.17 -16.32
CA LYS A 11 10.00 17.09 -15.92
C LYS A 11 10.37 17.94 -14.70
N GLU A 12 9.71 19.08 -14.50
CA GLU A 12 9.94 19.96 -13.34
C GLU A 12 9.25 19.48 -12.04
N GLU A 13 8.26 18.58 -12.11
CA GLU A 13 7.57 18.00 -10.94
C GLU A 13 8.20 16.71 -10.38
N LEU A 14 9.31 16.24 -10.98
CA LEU A 14 9.57 14.80 -11.03
C LEU A 14 10.56 14.23 -10.02
N LEU A 15 11.10 15.00 -9.07
CA LEU A 15 11.85 14.43 -7.95
C LEU A 15 11.65 15.29 -6.70
N PRO A 16 11.27 14.70 -5.55
CA PRO A 16 11.25 15.42 -4.29
C PRO A 16 12.67 15.92 -3.95
N ALA A 17 12.76 17.07 -3.28
CA ALA A 17 14.02 17.57 -2.74
C ALA A 17 14.63 16.57 -1.74
N VAL A 18 15.94 16.65 -1.50
CA VAL A 18 16.67 15.73 -0.60
C VAL A 18 16.12 15.78 0.83
N ASP A 19 15.59 16.94 1.23
CA ASP A 19 14.98 17.22 2.53
C ASP A 19 13.43 17.29 2.47
N ALA A 20 12.82 16.80 1.39
CA ALA A 20 11.38 16.84 1.22
C ALA A 20 10.66 16.07 2.34
N PRO A 21 9.50 16.57 2.81
CA PRO A 21 8.68 15.86 3.78
C PRO A 21 8.28 14.46 3.27
N LYS A 22 8.16 13.49 4.19
CA LYS A 22 7.73 12.11 3.86
C LYS A 22 6.45 12.09 3.01
N GLN A 23 5.47 12.93 3.33
CA GLN A 23 4.23 13.05 2.56
C GLN A 23 4.48 13.41 1.09
N GLU A 24 5.44 14.29 0.81
CA GLU A 24 5.77 14.70 -0.55
C GLU A 24 6.48 13.59 -1.32
N ILE A 25 7.44 12.91 -0.66
CA ILE A 25 8.14 11.75 -1.21
C ILE A 25 7.14 10.63 -1.53
N GLY A 26 6.22 10.34 -0.61
CA GLY A 26 5.19 9.34 -0.83
C GLY A 26 4.21 9.71 -1.95
N CYS A 27 3.82 10.99 -2.06
CA CYS A 27 3.03 11.48 -3.19
C CYS A 27 3.78 11.34 -4.53
N TYR A 28 5.09 11.50 -4.53
CA TYR A 28 5.91 11.27 -5.72
C TYR A 28 5.85 9.80 -6.17
N PHE A 29 6.10 8.84 -5.26
CA PHE A 29 6.01 7.41 -5.57
C PHE A 29 4.60 7.02 -6.01
N TYR A 30 3.56 7.60 -5.39
CA TYR A 30 2.18 7.39 -5.82
C TYR A 30 1.94 7.82 -7.27
N ARG A 31 2.43 9.00 -7.67
CA ARG A 31 2.34 9.46 -9.07
C ARG A 31 3.09 8.52 -10.02
N MET A 32 4.27 8.05 -9.62
CA MET A 32 5.03 7.07 -10.41
C MET A 32 4.27 5.74 -10.55
N ALA A 33 3.63 5.27 -9.49
CA ALA A 33 2.82 4.07 -9.50
C ALA A 33 1.67 4.15 -10.51
N GLN A 34 0.98 5.31 -10.55
CA GLN A 34 -0.08 5.57 -11.53
C GLN A 34 0.46 5.57 -12.97
N LEU A 35 1.60 6.21 -13.22
CA LEU A 35 2.25 6.21 -14.53
C LEU A 35 2.62 4.80 -15.00
N PHE A 36 3.20 3.97 -14.12
CA PHE A 36 3.53 2.58 -14.45
C PHE A 36 2.28 1.73 -14.70
N ALA A 37 1.18 1.97 -13.96
CA ALA A 37 -0.10 1.31 -14.21
C ALA A 37 -0.64 1.64 -15.61
N GLU A 38 -0.58 2.91 -16.02
CA GLU A 38 -0.96 3.36 -17.38
C GLU A 38 -0.10 2.69 -18.46
N MET A 39 1.19 2.52 -18.19
CA MET A 39 2.13 1.82 -19.08
C MET A 39 1.98 0.29 -19.05
N LYS A 40 1.09 -0.27 -18.22
CA LYS A 40 0.91 -1.70 -17.98
C LYS A 40 2.16 -2.40 -17.41
N ASP A 41 3.04 -1.66 -16.76
CA ASP A 41 4.18 -2.17 -16.02
C ASP A 41 3.74 -2.48 -14.57
N LEU A 42 3.14 -3.65 -14.40
CA LEU A 42 2.46 -4.04 -13.16
C LEU A 42 3.43 -4.13 -11.98
N GLU A 43 4.59 -4.76 -12.18
CA GLU A 43 5.60 -4.98 -11.15
C GLU A 43 6.09 -3.64 -10.58
N ARG A 44 6.49 -2.71 -11.45
CA ARG A 44 6.95 -1.39 -11.00
C ARG A 44 5.84 -0.57 -10.39
N SER A 45 4.61 -0.68 -10.92
CA SER A 45 3.46 0.03 -10.37
C SER A 45 3.17 -0.42 -8.94
N ILE A 46 3.12 -1.74 -8.69
CA ILE A 46 2.90 -2.30 -7.35
C ILE A 46 4.01 -1.85 -6.40
N ASN A 47 5.28 -1.98 -6.80
CA ASN A 47 6.41 -1.57 -5.97
C ASN A 47 6.33 -0.07 -5.61
N CYS A 48 6.03 0.80 -6.58
CA CYS A 48 5.86 2.23 -6.31
C CYS A 48 4.66 2.53 -5.40
N PHE A 49 3.56 1.77 -5.51
CA PHE A 49 2.44 1.92 -4.57
C PHE A 49 2.84 1.51 -3.16
N ILE A 50 3.56 0.39 -3.01
CA ILE A 50 4.08 -0.07 -1.71
C ILE A 50 4.98 1.00 -1.10
N ASP A 51 5.96 1.51 -1.84
CA ASP A 51 6.86 2.56 -1.39
C ASP A 51 6.09 3.82 -0.98
N ALA A 52 5.10 4.22 -1.78
CA ALA A 52 4.28 5.40 -1.49
C ALA A 52 3.61 5.28 -0.12
N PHE A 53 2.91 4.17 0.14
CA PHE A 53 2.14 4.02 1.37
C PHE A 53 2.98 3.62 2.58
N LEU A 54 4.10 2.91 2.38
CA LEU A 54 5.10 2.72 3.43
C LEU A 54 5.67 4.05 3.90
N ILE A 55 6.09 4.94 2.97
CA ILE A 55 6.71 6.23 3.32
C ILE A 55 5.70 7.17 3.99
N ARG A 56 4.46 7.21 3.49
CA ARG A 56 3.39 8.08 4.02
C ARG A 56 2.93 7.65 5.40
N GLY A 57 2.75 6.35 5.60
CA GLY A 57 2.32 5.74 6.86
C GLY A 57 3.48 5.39 7.79
N MET A 58 4.73 5.73 7.42
CA MET A 58 5.93 5.31 8.14
C MET A 58 5.97 5.85 9.56
N GLU A 59 5.54 5.01 10.50
CA GLU A 59 5.72 5.25 11.92
C GLU A 59 7.16 4.99 12.34
N GLU A 60 7.64 5.80 13.28
CA GLU A 60 9.02 5.72 13.74
C GLU A 60 9.33 4.38 14.43
N ARG A 61 8.32 3.75 15.05
CA ARG A 61 8.48 2.47 15.75
C ARG A 61 8.76 1.28 14.82
N PHE A 62 8.26 1.33 13.59
CA PHE A 62 8.48 0.28 12.59
C PHE A 62 9.64 0.62 11.63
N ARG A 63 10.36 1.71 11.89
CA ARG A 63 11.48 2.14 11.03
C ARG A 63 12.59 1.10 11.07
N GLY A 64 12.86 0.48 9.92
CA GLY A 64 13.90 -0.53 9.77
C GLY A 64 13.48 -1.92 10.24
N GLU A 65 12.19 -2.12 10.56
CA GLU A 65 11.68 -3.45 10.88
C GLU A 65 11.35 -4.22 9.60
N GLU A 66 12.28 -5.11 9.21
CA GLU A 66 12.15 -5.92 7.99
C GLU A 66 10.86 -6.77 7.97
N ARG A 67 10.41 -7.24 9.14
CA ARG A 67 9.19 -8.04 9.26
C ARG A 67 7.93 -7.25 8.91
N TRP A 68 7.79 -6.04 9.45
CA TRP A 68 6.70 -5.14 9.08
C TRP A 68 6.72 -4.83 7.58
N MET A 69 7.88 -4.46 7.04
CA MET A 69 8.01 -4.14 5.61
C MET A 69 7.62 -5.33 4.73
N SER A 70 8.05 -6.54 5.08
CA SER A 70 7.72 -7.78 4.37
C SER A 70 6.22 -8.10 4.47
N PHE A 71 5.64 -8.01 5.67
CA PHE A 71 4.21 -8.20 5.91
C PHE A 71 3.37 -7.21 5.10
N PHE A 72 3.65 -5.90 5.24
CA PHE A 72 2.93 -4.85 4.53
C PHE A 72 3.05 -5.04 3.02
N SER A 73 4.26 -5.20 2.48
CA SER A 73 4.49 -5.33 1.04
C SER A 73 3.70 -6.50 0.46
N ARG A 74 3.67 -7.64 1.15
CA ARG A 74 2.92 -8.82 0.73
C ARG A 74 1.41 -8.56 0.75
N GLN A 75 0.90 -8.10 1.88
CA GLN A 75 -0.54 -7.93 2.06
C GLN A 75 -1.10 -6.80 1.19
N PHE A 76 -0.36 -5.71 1.04
CA PHE A 76 -0.72 -4.62 0.14
C PHE A 76 -0.65 -5.04 -1.33
N SER A 77 0.28 -5.92 -1.71
CA SER A 77 0.31 -6.52 -3.06
C SER A 77 -0.94 -7.37 -3.32
N ILE A 78 -1.32 -8.23 -2.37
CA ILE A 78 -2.54 -9.04 -2.46
C ILE A 78 -3.76 -8.14 -2.62
N TYR A 79 -3.85 -7.08 -1.80
CA TYR A 79 -4.88 -6.07 -1.92
C TYR A 79 -4.92 -5.46 -3.32
N LEU A 80 -3.80 -4.95 -3.84
CA LEU A 80 -3.74 -4.31 -5.15
C LEU A 80 -4.09 -5.26 -6.30
N LEU A 81 -3.63 -6.51 -6.24
CA LEU A 81 -3.87 -7.54 -7.25
C LEU A 81 -5.32 -8.05 -7.25
N GLY A 82 -5.99 -8.02 -6.10
CA GLY A 82 -7.41 -8.39 -6.00
C GLY A 82 -8.36 -7.33 -6.58
N LYS A 83 -7.87 -6.13 -6.90
CA LYS A 83 -8.69 -5.09 -7.53
C LYS A 83 -8.90 -5.36 -9.02
N ASN A 84 -10.10 -5.07 -9.49
CA ASN A 84 -10.46 -5.12 -10.92
C ASN A 84 -9.57 -4.24 -11.82
N ARG A 85 -9.00 -3.17 -11.25
CA ARG A 85 -8.03 -2.28 -11.89
C ARG A 85 -6.95 -1.96 -10.86
N LEU A 86 -5.70 -1.91 -11.29
CA LEU A 86 -4.57 -1.50 -10.45
C LEU A 86 -4.65 0.02 -10.19
N PHE A 87 -5.57 0.38 -9.31
CA PHE A 87 -5.85 1.74 -8.90
C PHE A 87 -6.20 1.75 -7.42
N CYS A 88 -5.52 2.58 -6.67
CA CYS A 88 -5.80 2.87 -5.28
C CYS A 88 -5.71 4.38 -5.13
N SER A 89 -6.69 5.01 -4.50
CA SER A 89 -6.59 6.44 -4.16
C SER A 89 -5.67 6.64 -2.96
N LEU A 90 -5.14 7.85 -2.76
CA LEU A 90 -4.31 8.16 -1.57
C LEU A 90 -5.04 7.84 -0.26
N SER A 91 -6.28 8.30 -0.10
CA SER A 91 -7.07 8.04 1.11
C SER A 91 -7.34 6.55 1.32
N GLU A 92 -7.63 5.83 0.23
CA GLU A 92 -7.86 4.39 0.29
C GLU A 92 -6.59 3.63 0.69
N GLY A 93 -5.44 3.98 0.12
CA GLY A 93 -4.18 3.33 0.48
C GLY A 93 -3.72 3.68 1.89
N ASP A 94 -3.96 4.90 2.36
CA ASP A 94 -3.72 5.27 3.76
C ASP A 94 -4.64 4.47 4.70
N MET A 95 -5.92 4.29 4.35
CA MET A 95 -6.85 3.45 5.12
C MET A 95 -6.42 1.98 5.18
N ILE A 96 -6.02 1.40 4.04
CA ILE A 96 -5.53 0.02 4.01
C ILE A 96 -4.22 -0.11 4.78
N HIS A 97 -3.34 0.90 4.73
CA HIS A 97 -2.14 0.92 5.54
C HIS A 97 -2.47 0.88 7.03
N ASP A 98 -3.37 1.75 7.50
CA ASP A 98 -3.81 1.76 8.90
C ASP A 98 -4.46 0.43 9.31
N MET A 99 -5.26 -0.18 8.43
CA MET A 99 -5.85 -1.50 8.65
C MET A 99 -4.76 -2.57 8.83
N LEU A 100 -3.82 -2.68 7.88
CA LEU A 100 -2.73 -3.65 7.94
C LEU A 100 -1.84 -3.45 9.18
N ARG A 101 -1.65 -2.20 9.60
CA ARG A 101 -0.91 -1.89 10.82
C ARG A 101 -1.62 -2.46 12.05
N MET A 102 -2.91 -2.18 12.21
CA MET A 102 -3.68 -2.68 13.35
C MET A 102 -3.68 -4.21 13.40
N GLU A 103 -3.84 -4.86 12.26
CA GLU A 103 -3.75 -6.32 12.15
C GLU A 103 -2.37 -6.84 12.55
N TYR A 104 -1.30 -6.20 12.07
CA TYR A 104 0.07 -6.59 12.43
C TYR A 104 0.34 -6.47 13.93
N GLU A 105 -0.09 -5.39 14.55
CA GLU A 105 0.03 -5.19 16.01
C GLU A 105 -0.73 -6.26 16.79
N GLN A 106 -1.97 -6.53 16.39
CA GLN A 106 -2.79 -7.57 17.03
C GLN A 106 -2.12 -8.94 16.92
N LEU A 107 -1.56 -9.28 15.75
CA LEU A 107 -0.84 -10.54 15.57
C LEU A 107 0.40 -10.63 16.47
N LEU A 108 1.12 -9.52 16.68
CA LEU A 108 2.25 -9.49 17.61
C LEU A 108 1.81 -9.71 19.06
N GLU A 109 0.71 -9.09 19.48
CA GLU A 109 0.12 -9.31 20.82
C GLU A 109 -0.34 -10.76 21.00
N GLU A 110 -0.99 -11.35 19.99
CA GLU A 110 -1.41 -12.76 20.01
C GLU A 110 -0.23 -13.73 20.10
N LEU A 111 0.88 -13.42 19.40
CA LEU A 111 2.11 -14.19 19.48
C LEU A 111 2.76 -14.09 20.87
N GLU A 112 2.76 -12.90 21.48
CA GLU A 112 3.30 -12.71 22.83
C GLU A 112 2.46 -13.42 23.90
N MET A 113 1.13 -13.44 23.73
CA MET A 113 0.21 -14.13 24.64
C MET A 113 0.10 -15.64 24.38
N SER A 114 0.73 -16.16 23.31
CA SER A 114 0.58 -17.56 22.96
C SER A 114 1.28 -18.48 23.96
N GLU A 115 0.53 -19.45 24.49
CA GLU A 115 1.10 -20.53 25.31
C GLU A 115 1.92 -21.54 24.46
N LEU A 116 1.80 -21.48 23.13
CA LEU A 116 2.52 -22.35 22.21
C LEU A 116 3.85 -21.71 21.79
N PRO A 117 4.97 -22.45 21.86
CA PRO A 117 6.26 -21.91 21.42
C PRO A 117 6.24 -21.71 19.89
N PHE A 118 6.18 -20.45 19.47
CA PHE A 118 6.36 -20.07 18.06
C PHE A 118 7.85 -19.95 17.75
N HIS A 119 8.33 -20.78 16.81
CA HIS A 119 9.68 -20.60 16.27
C HIS A 119 9.71 -19.36 15.35
N PRO A 120 10.67 -18.43 15.55
CA PRO A 120 10.77 -17.21 14.74
C PRO A 120 10.85 -17.47 13.23
N GLU A 121 11.43 -18.60 12.84
CA GLU A 121 11.59 -19.05 11.44
C GLU A 121 10.25 -19.38 10.74
N HIS A 122 9.16 -19.51 11.50
CA HIS A 122 7.84 -19.80 10.97
C HIS A 122 6.92 -18.57 10.91
N ILE A 123 7.31 -17.45 11.52
CA ILE A 123 6.50 -16.23 11.56
C ILE A 123 6.23 -15.72 10.14
N ASP A 124 7.27 -15.62 9.30
CA ASP A 124 7.11 -15.13 7.92
C ASP A 124 6.22 -16.03 7.06
N ARG A 125 6.23 -17.34 7.33
CA ARG A 125 5.37 -18.33 6.65
C ARG A 125 3.94 -18.25 7.14
N TRP A 126 3.74 -18.05 8.43
CA TRP A 126 2.42 -17.84 9.01
C TRP A 126 1.81 -16.55 8.48
N PHE A 127 2.56 -15.45 8.46
CA PHE A 127 2.14 -14.19 7.85
C PHE A 127 1.81 -14.29 6.36
N SER A 128 2.44 -15.18 5.59
CA SER A 128 2.00 -15.46 4.20
C SER A 128 0.68 -16.20 4.11
N ALA A 129 0.30 -16.95 5.13
CA ALA A 129 -0.92 -17.75 5.14
C ALA A 129 -2.14 -16.98 5.65
N LEU A 130 -1.95 -15.75 6.13
CA LEU A 130 -3.04 -14.90 6.59
C LEU A 130 -3.85 -14.38 5.38
N GLU A 131 -5.16 -14.61 5.45
CA GLU A 131 -6.14 -14.08 4.50
C GLU A 131 -6.91 -12.94 5.16
N PHE A 132 -6.79 -11.74 4.60
CA PHE A 132 -7.54 -10.57 5.05
C PHE A 132 -8.75 -10.32 4.15
N ASP A 133 -9.88 -9.95 4.76
CA ASP A 133 -11.08 -9.55 4.03
C ASP A 133 -10.94 -8.10 3.54
N PHE A 134 -10.23 -7.94 2.43
CA PHE A 134 -9.97 -6.63 1.86
C PHE A 134 -11.23 -6.02 1.23
N PRO A 135 -11.47 -4.71 1.40
CA PRO A 135 -12.58 -4.02 0.76
C PRO A 135 -12.25 -3.70 -0.71
N TRP A 136 -12.06 -4.72 -1.55
CA TRP A 136 -11.72 -4.54 -2.98
C TRP A 136 -12.82 -3.84 -3.78
N ASN A 137 -14.08 -4.02 -3.37
CA ASN A 137 -15.26 -3.43 -3.97
C ASN A 137 -16.08 -2.73 -2.89
N PRO A 138 -15.64 -1.56 -2.38
CA PRO A 138 -16.46 -0.82 -1.44
C PRO A 138 -17.79 -0.48 -2.13
N PRO A 139 -18.94 -0.65 -1.46
CA PRO A 139 -20.23 -0.31 -2.04
C PRO A 139 -20.17 1.14 -2.51
N LYS A 140 -20.51 1.38 -3.78
CA LYS A 140 -20.54 2.74 -4.34
C LYS A 140 -21.48 3.56 -3.46
N THR A 141 -20.94 4.48 -2.68
CA THR A 141 -21.72 5.41 -1.86
C THR A 141 -22.69 6.14 -2.78
N GLY A 142 -23.99 5.84 -2.64
CA GLY A 142 -25.07 6.43 -3.43
C GLY A 142 -25.74 5.54 -4.49
N GLN A 143 -25.43 4.25 -4.60
CA GLN A 143 -26.28 3.33 -5.36
C GLN A 143 -27.31 2.66 -4.44
N MET A 144 -28.57 3.07 -4.56
CA MET A 144 -29.68 2.20 -4.17
C MET A 144 -29.54 0.91 -4.97
N ASP A 145 -29.54 -0.21 -4.28
CA ASP A 145 -29.58 -1.54 -4.88
C ASP A 145 -30.84 -1.64 -5.76
N PRO A 146 -30.73 -1.80 -7.09
CA PRO A 146 -31.90 -1.98 -7.95
C PRO A 146 -32.61 -3.31 -7.70
N PHE A 147 -32.07 -4.17 -6.82
CA PHE A 147 -32.66 -5.44 -6.42
C PHE A 147 -32.98 -5.56 -4.93
N ALA A 148 -32.95 -4.46 -4.16
CA ALA A 148 -33.62 -4.43 -2.86
C ALA A 148 -35.14 -4.56 -3.07
N ARG A 149 -35.62 -5.80 -3.03
CA ARG A 149 -37.03 -6.14 -2.88
C ARG A 149 -37.36 -6.35 -1.42
#